data_AF-A0A7J5Z5B6-F1
#
_entry.id   AF-A0A7J5Z5B6-F1
#
_cell.length_a   1.000
_cell.length_b   1.000
_cell.length_c   1.000
_cell.angle_alpha   90.00
_cell.angle_beta   90.00
_cell.angle_gamma   90.00
#
_symmetry.space_group_name_H-M   'P 1'
#
loop_
_entity.id
_entity.type
_entity.pdbx_description
1 polymer ?
#
loop_
_entity_poly.entity_id
_entity_poly.type
_entity_poly.pdbx_seq_one_letter_code
_entity_poly.pdbx_strand_id
1 'polypeptide(L)'
;MEQMAVRTLHRNPLQAAWLCGLLAAQVLSCPDSCSKCSGPEHDQCEQCRAGWTLHNNTCVDIDECGTELGICPTNRYCFNTQGSFECRDCDPACVGCMGSGPARCRKCASGYSLTGSKCLDIDECSDRVLACHGLDEICTNTEGSFRCDCAEAFIHKDGVCVKKQQPRVQDKGLFEDIQDDEVEVLQQMFFGVVLCALATLAAKGDMVYTSIFMGAVAAMAGYWLSDRGDRLLNNFVRGR
;
A
#
# COMPACT_ATOMS: atom_id res chain seq x y z
N MET A 1 -53.05 -53.44 28.29
CA MET A 1 -53.68 -52.39 29.12
C MET A 1 -52.76 -52.13 30.29
N GLU A 2 -51.99 -51.04 30.28
CA GLU A 2 -51.43 -50.45 31.50
C GLU A 2 -51.07 -48.99 31.22
N GLN A 3 -51.44 -48.12 32.16
CA GLN A 3 -51.71 -46.70 31.98
C GLN A 3 -50.43 -45.86 32.12
N MET A 4 -50.20 -44.92 31.19
CA MET A 4 -49.22 -43.85 31.40
C MET A 4 -49.77 -42.83 32.39
N ALA A 5 -49.14 -42.74 33.55
CA ALA A 5 -49.46 -41.77 34.59
C ALA A 5 -49.16 -40.33 34.12
N VAL A 6 -50.22 -39.53 33.98
CA VAL A 6 -50.13 -38.08 33.79
C VAL A 6 -49.70 -37.45 35.11
N ARG A 7 -48.43 -37.01 35.21
CA ARG A 7 -47.97 -36.14 36.31
C ARG A 7 -48.59 -34.75 36.12
N THR A 8 -49.58 -34.43 36.94
CA THR A 8 -50.11 -33.08 37.12
C THR A 8 -49.04 -32.19 37.75
N LEU A 9 -48.37 -31.37 36.93
CA LEU A 9 -47.56 -30.26 37.42
C LEU A 9 -48.51 -29.17 37.95
N HIS A 10 -48.59 -29.03 39.27
CA HIS A 10 -49.28 -27.90 39.92
C HIS A 10 -48.55 -26.60 39.53
N ARG A 11 -49.05 -25.91 38.49
CA ARG A 11 -48.50 -24.63 38.03
C ARG A 11 -48.93 -23.55 39.01
N ASN A 12 -47.98 -23.00 39.75
CA ASN A 12 -48.21 -21.97 40.76
C ASN A 12 -48.83 -20.72 40.09
N PRO A 13 -50.01 -20.22 40.53
CA PRO A 13 -50.70 -19.10 39.87
C PRO A 13 -49.91 -17.79 39.93
N LEU A 14 -48.99 -17.66 40.89
CA LEU A 14 -48.08 -16.51 41.01
C LEU A 14 -47.02 -16.47 39.89
N GLN A 15 -46.56 -17.60 39.35
CA GLN A 15 -45.60 -17.62 38.24
C GLN A 15 -46.27 -17.32 36.88
N ALA A 16 -47.55 -17.64 36.74
CA ALA A 16 -48.34 -17.28 35.56
C ALA A 16 -48.56 -15.75 35.48
N ALA A 17 -48.73 -15.09 36.63
CA ALA A 17 -48.88 -13.63 36.70
C ALA A 17 -47.59 -12.88 36.30
N TRP A 18 -46.41 -13.41 36.63
CA TRP A 18 -45.13 -12.83 36.23
C TRP A 18 -44.85 -13.00 34.72
N LEU A 19 -45.23 -14.14 34.13
CA LEU A 19 -45.14 -14.35 32.68
C LEU A 19 -46.19 -13.52 31.91
N CYS A 20 -47.38 -13.30 32.46
CA CYS A 20 -48.39 -12.39 31.90
C CYS A 20 -48.00 -10.91 32.01
N GLY A 21 -47.31 -10.51 33.09
CA GLY A 21 -46.82 -9.14 33.27
C GLY A 21 -45.72 -8.76 32.28
N LEU A 22 -44.95 -9.74 31.78
CA LEU A 22 -43.94 -9.55 30.73
C LEU A 22 -44.52 -9.55 29.31
N LEU A 23 -45.75 -10.06 29.11
CA LEU A 23 -46.42 -10.10 27.80
C LEU A 23 -47.33 -8.88 27.54
N ALA A 24 -47.69 -8.12 28.58
CA ALA A 24 -48.66 -7.02 28.51
C ALA A 24 -48.04 -5.62 28.34
N ALA A 25 -46.87 -5.55 27.72
CA ALA A 25 -46.30 -4.28 27.25
C ALA A 25 -45.83 -4.44 25.80
N GLN A 26 -46.71 -4.92 24.93
CA GLN A 26 -46.65 -4.50 23.53
C GLN A 26 -46.95 -3.01 23.55
N VAL A 27 -45.90 -2.19 23.59
CA VAL A 27 -46.00 -0.76 23.34
C VAL A 27 -46.63 -0.66 21.95
N LEU A 28 -47.93 -0.33 21.90
CA LEU A 28 -48.68 -0.08 20.69
C LEU A 28 -48.07 1.19 20.07
N SER A 29 -46.98 1.00 19.35
CA SER A 29 -46.19 2.05 18.75
C SER A 29 -46.63 2.18 17.31
N CYS A 30 -46.85 3.41 16.88
CA CYS A 30 -47.14 3.69 15.49
C CYS A 30 -45.95 3.28 14.61
N PRO A 31 -46.20 2.89 13.35
CA PRO A 31 -45.15 2.70 12.35
C PRO A 31 -44.22 3.91 12.25
N ASP A 32 -42.95 3.70 11.89
CA ASP A 32 -41.92 4.77 11.88
C ASP A 32 -42.26 5.94 10.96
N SER A 33 -42.97 5.69 9.85
CA SER A 33 -43.44 6.72 8.91
C SER A 33 -44.63 7.53 9.43
N CYS A 34 -45.27 7.07 10.50
CA CYS A 34 -46.49 7.63 11.05
C CYS A 34 -46.22 8.50 12.28
N SER A 35 -46.86 9.66 12.35
CA SER A 35 -46.82 10.57 13.51
C SER A 35 -47.98 10.30 14.47
N LYS A 36 -49.16 9.92 13.94
CA LYS A 36 -50.36 9.57 14.70
C LYS A 36 -51.11 8.44 14.01
N CYS A 37 -51.36 7.35 14.74
CA CYS A 37 -52.02 6.15 14.25
C CYS A 37 -53.18 5.75 15.17
N SER A 38 -54.16 5.04 14.60
CA SER A 38 -55.27 4.43 15.34
C SER A 38 -54.92 3.03 15.87
N GLY A 39 -53.83 2.43 15.39
CA GLY A 39 -53.31 1.14 15.84
C GLY A 39 -51.95 0.82 15.23
N PRO A 40 -51.39 -0.39 15.46
CA PRO A 40 -50.03 -0.75 15.10
C PRO A 40 -49.87 -1.16 13.62
N GLU A 41 -50.96 -1.33 12.87
CA GLU A 41 -50.91 -1.73 11.46
C GLU A 41 -50.52 -0.55 10.55
N HIS A 42 -49.91 -0.85 9.39
CA HIS A 42 -49.36 0.16 8.49
C HIS A 42 -50.43 0.98 7.74
N ASP A 43 -51.63 0.43 7.60
CA ASP A 43 -52.82 1.02 7.00
C ASP A 43 -53.75 1.72 8.02
N GLN A 44 -53.28 1.90 9.25
CA GLN A 44 -54.00 2.57 10.34
C GLN A 44 -53.35 3.90 10.72
N CYS A 45 -52.66 4.55 9.77
CA CYS A 45 -52.07 5.87 10.00
C CYS A 45 -53.07 6.99 9.71
N GLU A 46 -53.17 7.95 10.64
CA GLU A 46 -54.00 9.15 10.50
C GLU A 46 -53.19 10.35 10.02
N GLN A 47 -51.92 10.46 10.43
CA GLN A 47 -51.04 11.56 10.07
C GLN A 47 -49.61 11.06 9.85
N CYS A 48 -49.05 11.33 8.67
CA CYS A 48 -47.68 10.96 8.35
C CYS A 48 -46.66 11.96 8.91
N ARG A 49 -45.42 11.49 9.12
CA ARG A 49 -44.29 12.37 9.43
C ARG A 49 -43.88 13.19 8.19
N ALA A 50 -43.07 14.22 8.38
CA ALA A 50 -42.48 14.96 7.27
C ALA A 50 -41.68 14.02 6.34
N GLY A 51 -41.74 14.25 5.03
CA GLY A 51 -41.15 13.37 4.02
C GLY A 51 -42.07 12.21 3.57
N TRP A 52 -43.30 12.13 4.09
CA TRP A 52 -44.26 11.09 3.74
C TRP A 52 -45.62 11.69 3.38
N THR A 53 -46.34 11.04 2.46
CA THR A 53 -47.71 11.39 2.05
C THR A 53 -48.70 10.31 2.47
N LEU A 54 -49.89 10.74 2.90
CA LEU A 54 -50.95 9.81 3.29
C LEU A 54 -51.73 9.36 2.05
N HIS A 55 -51.72 8.06 1.79
CA HIS A 55 -52.47 7.43 0.70
C HIS A 55 -53.17 6.17 1.24
N ASN A 56 -54.51 6.14 1.19
CA ASN A 56 -55.32 5.02 1.72
C ASN A 56 -54.94 4.61 3.16
N ASN A 57 -54.82 5.57 4.07
CA ASN A 57 -54.40 5.38 5.47
C ASN A 57 -53.00 4.73 5.65
N THR A 58 -52.22 4.61 4.57
CA THR A 58 -50.80 4.22 4.59
C THR A 58 -49.92 5.44 4.30
N CYS A 59 -48.77 5.53 4.96
CA CYS A 59 -47.79 6.57 4.67
C CYS A 59 -46.81 6.08 3.61
N VAL A 60 -46.85 6.71 2.45
CA VAL A 60 -45.93 6.45 1.34
C VAL A 60 -44.87 7.54 1.30
N ASP A 61 -43.63 7.11 1.18
CA ASP A 61 -42.47 7.98 1.07
C ASP A 61 -42.61 8.95 -0.11
N ILE A 62 -42.21 10.21 0.09
CA ILE A 62 -42.20 11.21 -0.98
C ILE A 62 -40.89 11.06 -1.74
N ASP A 63 -40.94 10.72 -3.03
CA ASP A 63 -39.73 10.75 -3.86
C ASP A 63 -39.35 12.20 -4.19
N GLU A 64 -38.54 12.85 -3.33
CA GLU A 64 -38.16 14.24 -3.57
C GLU A 64 -37.31 14.38 -4.85
N CYS A 65 -36.58 13.35 -5.25
CA CYS A 65 -35.76 13.33 -6.46
C CYS A 65 -36.59 13.32 -7.75
N GLY A 66 -37.82 12.82 -7.70
CA GLY A 66 -38.80 12.89 -8.77
C GLY A 66 -39.57 14.22 -8.83
N THR A 67 -39.34 15.12 -7.88
CA THR A 67 -40.04 16.42 -7.75
C THR A 67 -39.06 17.59 -7.85
N GLU A 68 -39.57 18.82 -7.75
CA GLU A 68 -38.74 20.03 -7.71
C GLU A 68 -38.04 20.24 -6.36
N LEU A 69 -38.24 19.35 -5.38
CA LEU A 69 -37.65 19.47 -4.03
C LEU A 69 -36.25 18.84 -3.93
N GLY A 70 -35.92 17.85 -4.76
CA GLY A 70 -34.65 17.11 -4.75
C GLY A 70 -33.48 17.80 -5.45
N ILE A 71 -33.29 19.12 -5.26
CA ILE A 71 -32.22 19.88 -5.92
C ILE A 71 -30.89 19.68 -5.19
N CYS A 72 -29.94 19.00 -5.84
CA CYS A 72 -28.60 18.78 -5.33
C CYS A 72 -27.55 19.76 -5.90
N PRO A 73 -26.43 20.00 -5.18
CA PRO A 73 -25.29 20.77 -5.68
C PRO A 73 -24.68 20.19 -6.96
N THR A 74 -23.81 20.97 -7.61
CA THR A 74 -23.09 20.53 -8.82
C THR A 74 -22.27 19.25 -8.58
N ASN A 75 -22.24 18.37 -9.58
CA ASN A 75 -21.56 17.06 -9.56
C ASN A 75 -22.05 16.09 -8.47
N ARG A 76 -23.29 16.23 -8.04
CA ARG A 76 -23.99 15.30 -7.15
C ARG A 76 -25.31 14.90 -7.79
N TYR A 77 -25.83 13.74 -7.42
CA TYR A 77 -27.16 13.27 -7.80
C TYR A 77 -28.03 13.08 -6.56
N CYS A 78 -29.34 13.24 -6.76
CA CYS A 78 -30.33 12.98 -5.72
C CYS A 78 -30.56 11.48 -5.59
N PHE A 79 -30.51 10.97 -4.36
CA PHE A 79 -30.84 9.61 -4.00
C PHE A 79 -31.98 9.63 -2.96
N ASN A 80 -33.13 9.09 -3.35
CA ASN A 80 -34.30 9.04 -2.46
C ASN A 80 -34.06 8.05 -1.32
N THR A 81 -34.28 8.47 -0.08
CA THR A 81 -34.23 7.62 1.12
C THR A 81 -35.60 7.58 1.79
N GLN A 82 -35.81 6.69 2.76
CA GLN A 82 -37.09 6.67 3.46
C GLN A 82 -37.23 7.89 4.39
N GLY A 83 -38.21 8.74 4.10
CA GLY A 83 -38.59 9.95 4.82
C GLY A 83 -37.75 11.20 4.50
N SER A 84 -36.87 11.14 3.50
CA SER A 84 -36.00 12.24 3.08
C SER A 84 -35.25 11.85 1.79
N PHE A 85 -34.44 12.74 1.25
CA PHE A 85 -33.45 12.41 0.22
C PHE A 85 -32.02 12.71 0.70
N GLU A 86 -31.05 12.12 0.02
CA GLU A 86 -29.63 12.39 0.18
C GLU A 86 -29.01 12.80 -1.16
N CYS A 87 -28.14 13.81 -1.14
CA CYS A 87 -27.29 14.11 -2.29
C CYS A 87 -26.01 13.29 -2.21
N ARG A 88 -25.75 12.47 -3.23
CA ARG A 88 -24.57 11.62 -3.33
C ARG A 88 -23.66 12.06 -4.46
N ASP A 89 -22.38 11.81 -4.29
CA ASP A 89 -21.36 12.23 -5.25
C ASP A 89 -21.39 11.35 -6.51
N CYS A 90 -21.13 11.97 -7.65
CA CYS A 90 -21.00 11.27 -8.92
C CYS A 90 -19.75 10.39 -8.96
N ASP A 91 -19.76 9.42 -9.87
CA ASP A 91 -18.57 8.63 -10.18
C ASP A 91 -17.43 9.52 -10.70
N PRO A 92 -16.16 9.29 -10.33
CA PRO A 92 -15.01 10.06 -10.81
C PRO A 92 -14.88 10.10 -12.34
N ALA A 93 -15.39 9.07 -13.02
CA ALA A 93 -15.41 8.99 -14.48
C ALA A 93 -16.34 10.03 -15.15
N CYS A 94 -17.04 10.87 -14.37
CA CYS A 94 -18.20 11.61 -14.84
C CYS A 94 -18.17 13.09 -14.45
N VAL A 95 -18.56 13.93 -15.41
CA VAL A 95 -18.83 15.35 -15.23
C VAL A 95 -20.35 15.52 -15.15
N GLY A 96 -20.87 15.34 -13.93
CA GLY A 96 -22.30 15.29 -13.64
C GLY A 96 -22.94 13.93 -13.93
N CYS A 97 -23.91 13.56 -13.11
CA CYS A 97 -24.58 12.27 -13.16
C CYS A 97 -26.07 12.39 -12.76
N MET A 98 -26.81 11.32 -13.03
CA MET A 98 -28.23 11.15 -12.69
C MET A 98 -28.44 9.95 -11.76
N GLY A 99 -27.36 9.38 -11.23
CA GLY A 99 -27.39 8.19 -10.41
C GLY A 99 -25.99 7.67 -10.12
N SER A 100 -25.92 6.52 -9.46
CA SER A 100 -24.67 5.87 -9.08
C SER A 100 -23.93 5.23 -10.26
N GLY A 101 -22.60 5.23 -10.14
CA GLY A 101 -21.67 4.54 -11.03
C GLY A 101 -21.47 5.21 -12.41
N PRO A 102 -20.63 4.62 -13.26
CA PRO A 102 -20.22 5.22 -14.53
C PRO A 102 -21.30 5.15 -15.63
N ALA A 103 -22.43 4.49 -15.35
CA ALA A 103 -23.50 4.22 -16.32
C ALA A 103 -24.54 5.35 -16.42
N ARG A 104 -24.62 6.22 -15.41
CA ARG A 104 -25.64 7.27 -15.30
C ARG A 104 -25.02 8.66 -15.42
N CYS A 105 -24.01 8.76 -16.27
CA CYS A 105 -23.23 9.98 -16.42
C CYS A 105 -23.83 10.86 -17.50
N ARG A 106 -23.91 12.16 -17.23
CA ARG A 106 -24.36 13.14 -18.23
C ARG A 106 -23.27 13.37 -19.27
N LYS A 107 -22.02 13.37 -18.82
CA LYS A 107 -20.83 13.50 -19.66
C LYS A 107 -19.67 12.74 -19.01
N CYS A 108 -18.83 12.11 -19.81
CA CYS A 108 -17.60 11.49 -19.31
C CYS A 108 -16.55 12.56 -18.97
N ALA A 109 -15.79 12.31 -17.91
CA ALA A 109 -14.62 13.10 -17.56
C ALA A 109 -13.50 12.94 -18.59
N SER A 110 -12.50 13.81 -18.51
CA SER A 110 -11.32 13.69 -19.38
C SER A 110 -10.57 12.40 -19.02
N GLY A 111 -10.05 11.69 -20.03
CA GLY A 111 -9.48 10.34 -19.84
C GLY A 111 -10.51 9.21 -19.87
N TYR A 112 -11.81 9.52 -20.02
CA TYR A 112 -12.87 8.52 -20.13
C TYR A 112 -13.63 8.63 -21.46
N SER A 113 -14.01 7.49 -22.01
CA SER A 113 -14.79 7.38 -23.25
C SER A 113 -16.13 6.69 -22.99
N LEU A 114 -17.17 7.17 -23.68
CA LEU A 114 -18.50 6.58 -23.59
C LEU A 114 -18.54 5.28 -24.41
N THR A 115 -18.56 4.14 -23.71
CA THR A 115 -18.71 2.83 -24.32
C THR A 115 -20.09 2.29 -24.01
N GLY A 116 -20.97 2.30 -25.01
CA GLY A 116 -22.40 2.00 -24.83
C GLY A 116 -23.08 3.09 -24.01
N SER A 117 -23.36 2.80 -22.74
CA SER A 117 -23.98 3.73 -21.79
C SER A 117 -23.10 4.01 -20.56
N LYS A 118 -21.83 3.57 -20.56
CA LYS A 118 -20.91 3.72 -19.44
C LYS A 118 -19.69 4.52 -19.84
N CYS A 119 -19.26 5.44 -18.98
CA CYS A 119 -17.96 6.08 -19.10
C CYS A 119 -16.90 5.08 -18.63
N LEU A 120 -16.11 4.57 -19.56
CA LEU A 120 -14.99 3.68 -19.28
C LEU A 120 -13.70 4.43 -19.47
N ASP A 121 -12.73 4.06 -18.66
CA ASP A 121 -11.38 4.57 -18.75
C ASP A 121 -10.78 4.30 -20.14
N ILE A 122 -10.11 5.30 -20.70
CA ILE A 122 -9.39 5.16 -21.97
C ILE A 122 -8.06 4.54 -21.62
N ASP A 123 -7.77 3.34 -22.12
CA ASP A 123 -6.43 2.78 -21.96
C ASP A 123 -5.48 3.45 -22.96
N GLU A 124 -4.84 4.54 -22.56
CA GLU A 124 -3.88 5.21 -23.43
C GLU A 124 -2.66 4.30 -23.70
N CYS A 125 -2.31 3.40 -22.79
CA CYS A 125 -1.17 2.48 -22.93
C CYS A 125 -1.39 1.37 -23.97
N SER A 126 -2.63 1.14 -24.42
CA SER A 126 -2.94 0.22 -25.52
C SER A 126 -2.22 0.64 -26.82
N ASP A 127 -1.96 1.93 -27.02
CA ASP A 127 -1.11 2.45 -28.09
C ASP A 127 0.16 3.09 -27.52
N ARG A 128 1.18 2.27 -27.29
CA ARG A 128 2.45 2.69 -26.68
C ARG A 128 3.12 3.86 -27.40
N VAL A 129 2.92 4.00 -28.72
CA VAL A 129 3.57 5.05 -29.52
C VAL A 129 2.96 6.43 -29.23
N LEU A 130 1.68 6.45 -28.86
CA LEU A 130 0.94 7.67 -28.51
C LEU A 130 1.04 8.00 -27.00
N ALA A 131 1.20 6.99 -26.15
CA ALA A 131 1.20 7.17 -24.70
C ALA A 131 2.50 7.76 -24.14
N CYS A 132 3.63 7.10 -24.39
CA CYS A 132 4.93 7.51 -23.84
C CYS A 132 5.89 7.87 -24.97
N HIS A 133 6.56 9.02 -24.86
CA HIS A 133 7.48 9.49 -25.88
C HIS A 133 8.85 8.78 -25.81
N GLY A 134 9.24 8.26 -24.65
CA GLY A 134 10.52 7.57 -24.46
C GLY A 134 10.46 6.08 -24.82
N LEU A 135 11.49 5.60 -25.54
CA LEU A 135 11.65 4.16 -25.86
C LEU A 135 11.95 3.29 -24.63
N ASP A 136 12.53 3.90 -23.59
CA ASP A 136 12.91 3.24 -22.33
C ASP A 136 11.90 3.54 -21.19
N GLU A 137 10.66 3.88 -21.55
CA GLU A 137 9.55 4.15 -20.64
C GLU A 137 8.53 3.00 -20.67
N ILE A 138 7.98 2.69 -19.51
CA ILE A 138 6.90 1.75 -19.28
C ILE A 138 5.64 2.56 -19.01
N CYS A 139 4.67 2.45 -19.91
CA CYS A 139 3.35 3.01 -19.71
C CYS A 139 2.57 2.16 -18.70
N THR A 140 2.00 2.82 -17.70
CA THR A 140 1.05 2.24 -16.75
C THR A 140 -0.26 3.01 -16.84
N ASN A 141 -1.33 2.33 -17.26
CA ASN A 141 -2.65 2.91 -17.31
C ASN A 141 -3.19 3.11 -15.89
N THR A 142 -3.83 4.24 -15.62
CA THR A 142 -4.45 4.58 -14.33
C THR A 142 -5.89 5.06 -14.58
N GLU A 143 -6.73 5.09 -13.55
CA GLU A 143 -8.10 5.57 -13.77
C GLU A 143 -8.09 7.09 -14.08
N GLY A 144 -8.56 7.45 -15.28
CA GLY A 144 -8.69 8.80 -15.81
C GLY A 144 -7.42 9.39 -16.42
N SER A 145 -6.33 8.63 -16.48
CA SER A 145 -5.04 9.08 -17.02
C SER A 145 -4.08 7.90 -17.17
N PHE A 146 -2.91 8.12 -17.73
CA PHE A 146 -1.79 7.18 -17.67
C PHE A 146 -0.56 7.82 -17.03
N ARG A 147 0.43 7.01 -16.67
CA ARG A 147 1.77 7.47 -16.28
C ARG A 147 2.85 6.70 -17.02
N CYS A 148 3.95 7.37 -17.31
CA CYS A 148 5.13 6.78 -17.92
C CYS A 148 6.25 6.72 -16.88
N ASP A 149 6.69 5.52 -16.54
CA ASP A 149 7.77 5.27 -15.59
C ASP A 149 9.00 4.73 -16.34
N CYS A 150 10.22 5.08 -15.92
CA CYS A 150 11.41 4.51 -16.57
C CYS A 150 11.47 2.99 -16.38
N ALA A 151 11.88 2.28 -17.42
CA ALA A 151 12.07 0.84 -17.38
C ALA A 151 13.04 0.39 -16.28
N GLU A 152 12.96 -0.88 -15.91
CA GLU A 152 13.91 -1.46 -14.96
C GLU A 152 15.34 -1.27 -15.46
N ALA A 153 16.25 -0.88 -14.56
CA ALA A 153 17.61 -0.42 -14.88
C ALA A 153 17.73 0.96 -15.56
N PHE A 154 16.68 1.78 -15.62
CA PHE A 154 16.75 3.19 -16.02
C PHE A 154 16.38 4.11 -14.86
N ILE A 155 16.89 5.35 -14.90
CA ILE A 155 16.57 6.43 -13.96
C ILE A 155 16.21 7.68 -14.75
N HIS A 156 15.26 8.43 -14.21
CA HIS A 156 14.85 9.70 -14.76
C HIS A 156 15.95 10.74 -14.49
N LYS A 157 16.63 11.22 -15.54
CA LYS A 157 17.60 12.33 -15.47
C LYS A 157 17.24 13.36 -16.55
N ASP A 158 17.08 14.61 -16.13
CA ASP A 158 16.82 15.75 -17.04
C ASP A 158 15.63 15.55 -17.99
N GLY A 159 14.57 14.87 -17.54
CA GLY A 159 13.39 14.60 -18.35
C GLY A 159 13.49 13.38 -19.28
N VAL A 160 14.58 12.60 -19.18
CA VAL A 160 14.84 11.44 -20.03
C VAL A 160 15.24 10.23 -19.17
N CYS A 161 14.75 9.05 -19.53
CA CYS A 161 15.19 7.80 -18.92
C CYS A 161 16.59 7.44 -19.41
N VAL A 162 17.57 7.46 -18.52
CA VAL A 162 18.94 7.02 -18.80
C VAL A 162 19.24 5.73 -18.05
N LYS A 163 20.02 4.83 -18.64
CA LYS A 163 20.43 3.61 -17.96
C LYS A 163 21.09 3.97 -16.62
N LYS A 164 20.67 3.30 -15.56
CA LYS A 164 21.41 3.21 -14.31
C LYS A 164 22.78 2.71 -14.72
N GLN A 165 23.77 3.60 -14.68
CA GLN A 165 25.15 3.16 -14.66
C GLN A 165 25.25 2.34 -13.38
N GLN A 166 25.12 1.02 -13.50
CA GLN A 166 25.71 0.15 -12.51
C GLN A 166 27.14 0.68 -12.39
N PRO A 167 27.62 1.05 -11.19
CA PRO A 167 29.04 1.24 -11.02
C PRO A 167 29.64 0.01 -11.67
N ARG A 168 30.54 0.22 -12.64
CA ARG A 168 31.17 -0.89 -13.35
C ARG A 168 31.41 -1.93 -12.28
N VAL A 169 30.74 -3.07 -12.38
CA VAL A 169 31.33 -4.27 -11.85
C VAL A 169 32.62 -4.24 -12.64
N GLN A 170 33.68 -3.71 -12.02
CA GLN A 170 35.00 -4.24 -12.29
C GLN A 170 34.69 -5.71 -12.42
N ASP A 171 35.03 -6.32 -13.55
CA ASP A 171 35.42 -7.70 -13.51
C ASP A 171 36.52 -7.75 -12.44
N LYS A 172 36.12 -7.71 -11.16
CA LYS A 172 36.85 -8.19 -10.04
C LYS A 172 36.87 -9.64 -10.45
N GLY A 173 37.96 -10.01 -11.11
CA GLY A 173 38.40 -11.37 -11.11
C GLY A 173 38.22 -11.88 -9.68
N LEU A 174 37.95 -13.16 -9.56
CA LEU A 174 37.62 -13.95 -8.37
C LEU A 174 38.59 -13.80 -7.15
N PHE A 175 39.39 -12.74 -7.07
CA PHE A 175 40.46 -12.46 -6.13
C PHE A 175 40.52 -11.00 -5.63
N GLU A 176 39.56 -10.11 -5.96
CA GLU A 176 39.53 -8.72 -5.42
C GLU A 176 38.52 -8.52 -4.28
N ASP A 177 38.39 -9.55 -3.45
CA ASP A 177 37.70 -9.47 -2.15
C ASP A 177 38.54 -10.20 -1.07
N ILE A 178 39.86 -9.96 -1.09
CA ILE A 178 40.68 -10.13 0.12
C ILE A 178 40.77 -8.74 0.73
N GLN A 179 39.96 -8.52 1.74
CA GLN A 179 40.01 -7.32 2.58
C GLN A 179 41.43 -7.18 3.14
N ASP A 180 42.03 -6.00 2.99
CA ASP A 180 43.33 -5.63 3.56
C ASP A 180 43.37 -5.83 5.10
N ASP A 181 42.19 -5.96 5.71
CA ASP A 181 41.89 -6.20 7.12
C ASP A 181 42.36 -7.60 7.61
N GLU A 182 42.32 -8.63 6.76
CA GLU A 182 42.76 -9.99 7.13
C GLU A 182 44.28 -10.18 6.97
N VAL A 183 44.91 -9.41 6.07
CA VAL A 183 46.35 -9.50 5.77
C VAL A 183 47.18 -8.95 6.92
N GLU A 184 46.71 -7.91 7.62
CA GLU A 184 47.41 -7.33 8.77
C GLU A 184 47.43 -8.29 9.97
N VAL A 185 46.35 -9.06 10.18
CA VAL A 185 46.27 -10.09 11.24
C VAL A 185 47.18 -11.28 10.92
N LEU A 186 47.21 -11.74 9.66
CA LEU A 186 48.10 -12.82 9.23
C LEU A 186 49.59 -12.42 9.33
N GLN A 187 49.90 -11.16 9.00
CA GLN A 187 51.24 -10.59 9.09
C GLN A 187 51.73 -10.52 10.54
N GLN A 188 50.85 -10.17 11.49
CA GLN A 188 51.18 -10.18 12.92
C GLN A 188 51.46 -11.59 13.46
N MET A 189 50.74 -12.61 12.97
CA MET A 189 51.00 -14.01 13.32
C MET A 189 52.34 -14.51 12.75
N PHE A 190 52.69 -14.11 11.52
CA PHE A 190 53.96 -14.49 10.90
C PHE A 190 55.17 -13.88 11.62
N PHE A 191 55.10 -12.60 12.00
CA PHE A 191 56.17 -11.97 12.78
C PHE A 191 56.36 -12.62 14.15
N GLY A 192 55.28 -13.07 14.81
CA GLY A 192 55.35 -13.81 16.07
C GLY A 192 56.10 -15.13 15.93
N VAL A 193 55.82 -15.91 14.88
CA VAL A 193 56.49 -17.20 14.61
C VAL A 193 57.97 -16.99 14.26
N VAL A 194 58.28 -15.98 13.43
CA VAL A 194 59.65 -15.65 13.05
C VAL A 194 60.47 -15.18 14.25
N LEU A 195 59.94 -14.31 15.11
CA LEU A 195 60.62 -13.88 16.33
C LEU A 195 60.88 -15.04 17.30
N CYS A 196 59.92 -15.96 17.42
CA CYS A 196 60.08 -17.14 18.26
C CYS A 196 61.17 -18.08 17.70
N ALA A 197 61.19 -18.31 16.39
CA ALA A 197 62.24 -19.09 15.73
C ALA A 197 63.62 -18.42 15.88
N LEU A 198 63.72 -17.10 15.71
CA LEU A 198 64.96 -16.35 15.89
C LEU A 198 65.46 -16.42 17.34
N ALA A 199 64.58 -16.35 18.33
CA ALA A 199 64.95 -16.54 19.75
C ALA A 199 65.49 -17.96 20.00
N THR A 200 64.88 -18.99 19.41
CA THR A 200 65.37 -20.38 19.54
C THR A 200 66.71 -20.63 18.84
N LEU A 201 66.96 -19.96 17.71
CA LEU A 201 68.22 -20.04 16.98
C LEU A 201 69.34 -19.27 17.69
N ALA A 202 69.03 -18.10 18.24
CA ALA A 202 69.96 -17.31 19.06
C ALA A 202 70.35 -18.07 20.34
N ALA A 203 69.42 -18.78 20.98
CA ALA A 203 69.70 -19.63 22.13
C ALA A 203 70.60 -20.83 21.80
N LYS A 204 70.66 -21.26 20.53
CA LYS A 204 71.45 -22.41 20.06
C LYS A 204 72.85 -22.03 19.58
N GLY A 205 73.15 -20.73 19.44
CA GLY A 205 74.51 -20.21 19.21
C GLY A 205 75.02 -20.23 17.76
N ASP A 206 74.16 -20.44 16.76
CA ASP A 206 74.58 -20.49 15.35
C ASP A 206 74.61 -19.09 14.69
N MET A 207 75.73 -18.37 14.85
CA MET A 207 75.90 -16.98 14.37
C MET A 207 75.86 -16.79 12.84
N VAL A 208 75.94 -17.87 12.05
CA VAL A 208 75.90 -17.78 10.58
C VAL A 208 74.47 -17.54 10.08
N TYR A 209 73.48 -18.23 10.67
CA TYR A 209 72.09 -18.13 10.23
C TYR A 209 71.43 -16.80 10.60
N THR A 210 71.84 -16.19 11.71
CA THR A 210 71.33 -14.87 12.13
C THR A 210 71.77 -13.75 11.19
N SER A 211 72.99 -13.82 10.63
CA SER A 211 73.51 -12.83 9.68
C SER A 211 72.80 -12.87 8.32
N ILE A 212 72.50 -14.06 7.80
CA ILE A 212 71.77 -14.25 6.55
C ILE A 212 70.34 -13.74 6.68
N PHE A 213 69.70 -14.00 7.82
CA PHE A 213 68.35 -13.50 8.10
C PHE A 213 68.30 -11.98 8.27
N MET A 214 69.24 -11.37 8.99
CA MET A 214 69.30 -9.90 9.10
C MET A 214 69.54 -9.24 7.74
N GLY A 215 70.35 -9.86 6.87
CA GLY A 215 70.52 -9.43 5.49
C GLY A 215 69.22 -9.48 4.68
N ALA A 216 68.45 -10.57 4.80
CA ALA A 216 67.17 -10.72 4.11
C ALA A 216 66.11 -9.71 4.61
N VAL A 217 66.03 -9.48 5.92
CA VAL A 217 65.12 -8.49 6.51
C VAL A 217 65.50 -7.07 6.10
N ALA A 218 66.79 -6.74 6.07
CA ALA A 218 67.27 -5.43 5.60
C ALA A 218 66.97 -5.22 4.11
N ALA A 219 67.13 -6.26 3.28
CA ALA A 219 66.82 -6.19 1.85
C ALA A 219 65.31 -6.02 1.60
N MET A 220 64.47 -6.74 2.34
CA MET A 220 63.01 -6.61 2.33
C MET A 220 62.56 -5.20 2.75
N ALA A 221 63.14 -4.67 3.84
CA ALA A 221 62.84 -3.32 4.31
C ALA A 221 63.30 -2.25 3.31
N GLY A 222 64.47 -2.43 2.70
CA GLY A 222 64.98 -1.55 1.64
C GLY A 222 64.08 -1.54 0.40
N TYR A 223 63.64 -2.71 -0.05
CA TYR A 223 62.71 -2.84 -1.17
C TYR A 223 61.37 -2.15 -0.88
N TRP A 224 60.83 -2.33 0.32
CA TRP A 224 59.55 -1.74 0.73
C TRP A 224 59.63 -0.21 0.88
N LEU A 225 60.72 0.31 1.44
CA LEU A 225 60.96 1.76 1.52
C LEU A 225 61.20 2.40 0.16
N SER A 226 61.85 1.68 -0.78
CA SER A 226 62.04 2.13 -2.16
C SER A 226 60.72 2.25 -2.91
N ASP A 227 59.85 1.23 -2.82
CA ASP A 227 58.53 1.24 -3.49
C ASP A 227 57.62 2.35 -2.94
N ARG A 228 57.71 2.64 -1.63
CA ARG A 228 56.96 3.74 -1.01
C ARG A 228 57.54 5.12 -1.37
N GLY A 229 58.85 5.22 -1.58
CA GLY A 229 59.55 6.44 -2.01
C GLY A 229 59.19 6.84 -3.44
N ASP A 230 59.17 5.90 -4.37
CA ASP A 230 58.84 6.15 -5.78
C ASP A 230 57.36 6.58 -5.96
N ARG A 231 56.46 6.09 -5.11
CA ARG A 231 55.06 6.53 -5.09
C ARG A 231 54.90 7.97 -4.59
N LEU A 232 55.68 8.39 -3.59
CA LEU A 232 55.64 9.76 -3.06
C LEU A 232 56.28 10.78 -4.02
N LEU A 233 57.39 10.41 -4.68
CA LEU A 233 58.06 11.25 -5.67
C LEU A 233 57.19 11.48 -6.91
N ASN A 234 56.52 10.42 -7.40
CA ASN A 234 55.59 10.55 -8.54
C ASN A 234 54.37 11.44 -8.23
N ASN A 235 53.86 11.41 -7.00
CA ASN A 235 52.76 12.29 -6.58
C ASN A 235 53.20 13.75 -6.42
N PHE A 236 54.46 14.00 -6.05
CA PHE A 236 55.00 15.37 -5.92
C PHE A 236 55.38 15.99 -7.27
N VAL A 237 55.91 15.19 -8.22
CA VAL A 237 56.28 15.66 -9.57
C VAL A 237 55.06 15.92 -10.45
N ARG A 238 53.95 15.20 -10.23
CA ARG A 238 52.72 15.34 -11.01
C ARG A 238 51.73 16.38 -10.45
N GLY A 239 52.09 17.03 -9.34
CA GLY A 239 51.28 18.03 -8.63
C GLY A 239 51.76 19.48 -8.79
N ARG A 240 52.51 19.82 -9.85
CA ARG A 240 52.89 21.20 -10.19
C ARG A 240 52.61 21.50 -11.65
#